data_AF-A0A7L7L5K2-F1
#
_entry.id   AF-A0A7L7L5K2-F1
#
_cell.length_a   1.000
_cell.length_b   1.000
_cell.length_c   1.000
_cell.angle_alpha   90.00
_cell.angle_beta   90.00
_cell.angle_gamma   90.00
#
_symmetry.space_group_name_H-M   'P 1'
#
loop_
_entity.id
_entity.type
_entity.pdbx_description
1 polymer ?
#
loop_
_entity_poly.entity_id
_entity_poly.type
_entity_poly.pdbx_seq_one_letter_code
_entity_poly.pdbx_strand_id
1 'polypeptide(L)'
;MSYKLNLTLVYSSEFIKIEADREQDYLLATWLQQPTSATFREQLQWVTDYALANHINKALFDIRERAYLEVVDQNWLMREIMPLFKENNLRFAYLISKTTLAAMDIFRIQAAVEANMPGKNQMELNTFLNKDEAINWLMQTR
;
A
#
# COMPACT_ATOMS: atom_id res chain seq x y z
N MET A 1 12.01 -0.53 19.12
CA MET A 1 10.75 0.00 19.71
C MET A 1 9.60 -0.70 19.00
N SER A 2 8.52 -1.01 19.70
CA SER A 2 7.30 -1.55 19.09
C SER A 2 6.27 -0.42 19.09
N TYR A 3 5.86 0.06 17.91
CA TYR A 3 4.82 1.08 17.82
C TYR A 3 3.47 0.41 18.10
N LYS A 4 2.72 0.97 19.05
CA LYS A 4 1.39 0.49 19.41
C LYS A 4 0.37 1.22 18.55
N LEU A 5 -0.14 0.54 17.52
CA LEU A 5 -1.19 1.06 16.65
C LEU A 5 -2.57 0.72 17.21
N ASN A 6 -3.46 1.71 17.23
CA ASN A 6 -4.86 1.57 17.62
C ASN A 6 -5.72 1.35 16.37
N LEU A 7 -5.56 0.18 15.75
CA LEU A 7 -6.24 -0.16 14.53
C LEU A 7 -7.75 -0.34 14.75
N THR A 8 -8.53 0.39 13.95
CA THR A 8 -9.97 0.26 13.87
C THR A 8 -10.35 -0.32 12.52
N LEU A 9 -11.30 -1.27 12.51
CA LEU A 9 -11.81 -1.82 11.26
C LEU A 9 -12.64 -0.75 10.54
N VAL A 10 -12.25 -0.45 9.31
CA VAL A 10 -12.91 0.54 8.45
C VAL A 10 -13.80 -0.14 7.43
N TYR A 11 -13.29 -1.21 6.83
CA TYR A 11 -13.97 -1.94 5.78
C TYR A 11 -13.44 -3.37 5.73
N SER A 12 -14.30 -4.31 5.36
CA SER A 12 -13.91 -5.70 5.13
C SER A 12 -14.78 -6.29 4.03
N SER A 13 -14.15 -7.09 3.19
CA SER A 13 -14.79 -7.98 2.22
C SER A 13 -14.14 -9.37 2.30
N GLU A 14 -14.53 -10.26 1.39
CA GLU A 14 -13.87 -11.55 1.21
C GLU A 14 -12.45 -11.41 0.63
N PHE A 15 -12.09 -10.27 0.02
CA PHE A 15 -10.81 -10.08 -0.66
C PHE A 15 -9.83 -9.20 0.10
N ILE A 16 -10.34 -8.20 0.85
CA ILE A 16 -9.51 -7.23 1.53
C ILE A 16 -10.11 -6.86 2.89
N LYS A 17 -9.23 -6.65 3.86
CA LYS A 17 -9.54 -6.05 5.15
C LYS A 17 -8.78 -4.73 5.27
N ILE A 18 -9.49 -3.66 5.59
CA ILE A 18 -8.92 -2.32 5.77
C ILE A 18 -9.08 -1.91 7.22
N GLU A 19 -7.96 -1.64 7.86
CA GLU A 19 -7.87 -1.11 9.20
C GLU A 19 -7.13 0.22 9.18
N ALA A 20 -7.48 1.14 10.07
CA ALA A 20 -6.81 2.42 10.16
C ALA A 20 -6.57 2.85 11.60
N ASP A 21 -5.45 3.54 11.80
CA ASP A 21 -5.16 4.31 12.99
C ASP A 21 -5.10 5.78 12.58
N ARG A 22 -6.17 6.52 12.90
CA ARG A 22 -6.34 7.92 12.52
C ARG A 22 -5.44 8.86 13.32
N GLU A 23 -5.01 8.46 14.51
CA GLU A 23 -4.09 9.29 15.31
C GLU A 23 -2.67 9.28 14.72
N GLN A 24 -2.36 8.27 13.92
CA GLN A 24 -1.05 8.07 13.30
C GLN A 24 -1.04 8.32 11.77
N ASP A 25 -2.17 8.78 11.21
CA ASP A 25 -2.41 8.89 9.75
C ASP A 25 -2.05 7.60 9.00
N TYR A 26 -2.37 6.45 9.60
CA TYR A 26 -1.92 5.14 9.16
C TYR A 26 -3.08 4.26 8.68
N LEU A 27 -2.84 3.53 7.58
CA LEU A 27 -3.75 2.53 7.04
C LEU A 27 -3.06 1.18 6.85
N LEU A 28 -3.74 0.10 7.21
CA LEU A 28 -3.37 -1.28 6.90
C LEU A 28 -4.42 -1.88 5.96
N ALA A 29 -3.99 -2.22 4.76
CA ALA A 29 -4.79 -2.97 3.79
C ALA A 29 -4.23 -4.39 3.69
N THR A 30 -5.02 -5.38 4.11
CA THR A 30 -4.64 -6.81 4.07
C THR A 30 -5.44 -7.51 2.99
N TRP A 31 -4.77 -7.97 1.93
CA TRP A 31 -5.37 -8.86 0.94
C TRP A 31 -5.49 -10.26 1.52
N LEU A 32 -6.69 -10.83 1.47
CA LEU A 32 -7.01 -12.13 2.05
C LEU A 32 -6.93 -13.27 1.03
N GLN A 33 -6.98 -12.94 -0.26
CA GLN A 33 -6.87 -13.87 -1.38
C GLN A 33 -6.57 -13.12 -2.69
N GLN A 34 -6.23 -13.86 -3.75
CA GLN A 34 -5.99 -13.30 -5.08
C GLN A 34 -7.29 -12.71 -5.69
N PRO A 35 -7.35 -11.41 -5.97
CA PRO A 35 -8.49 -10.80 -6.65
C PRO A 35 -8.41 -10.98 -8.17
N THR A 36 -9.56 -10.85 -8.84
CA THR A 36 -9.59 -10.53 -10.27
C THR A 36 -9.19 -9.06 -10.49
N SER A 37 -8.84 -8.67 -11.73
CA SER A 37 -8.56 -7.25 -12.04
C SER A 37 -9.71 -6.30 -11.68
N ALA A 38 -10.96 -6.70 -11.94
CA ALA A 38 -12.13 -5.88 -11.61
C ALA A 38 -12.25 -5.68 -10.10
N THR A 39 -12.17 -6.78 -9.35
CA THR A 39 -12.18 -6.75 -7.88
C THR A 39 -11.01 -5.95 -7.34
N PHE A 40 -9.80 -6.12 -7.90
CA PHE A 40 -8.61 -5.39 -7.46
C PHE A 40 -8.83 -3.88 -7.55
N ARG A 41 -9.32 -3.39 -8.69
CA ARG A 41 -9.55 -1.95 -8.91
C ARG A 41 -10.62 -1.41 -8.00
N GLU A 42 -11.74 -2.13 -7.85
CA GLU A 42 -12.83 -1.76 -6.94
C GLU A 42 -12.34 -1.66 -5.49
N GLN A 43 -11.69 -2.72 -5.00
CA GLN A 43 -11.22 -2.76 -3.62
C GLN A 43 -10.11 -1.74 -3.35
N LEU A 44 -9.22 -1.49 -4.32
CA LEU A 44 -8.18 -0.46 -4.18
C LEU A 44 -8.76 0.96 -4.26
N GLN A 45 -9.84 1.17 -5.02
CA GLN A 45 -10.54 2.45 -5.03
C GLN A 45 -11.08 2.77 -3.64
N TRP A 46 -11.69 1.81 -2.93
CA TRP A 46 -12.10 1.97 -1.54
C TRP A 46 -10.96 2.38 -0.61
N VAL A 47 -9.79 1.72 -0.72
CA VAL A 47 -8.59 2.09 0.04
C VAL A 47 -8.18 3.53 -0.26
N THR A 48 -8.16 3.89 -1.54
CA THR A 48 -7.72 5.20 -2.04
C THR A 48 -8.64 6.31 -1.57
N ASP A 49 -9.96 6.14 -1.73
CA ASP A 49 -10.97 7.11 -1.33
C ASP A 49 -10.93 7.34 0.18
N TYR A 50 -10.79 6.26 0.97
CA TYR A 50 -10.65 6.38 2.41
C TYR A 50 -9.36 7.10 2.81
N ALA A 51 -8.23 6.76 2.17
CA ALA A 51 -6.94 7.38 2.46
C ALA A 51 -6.96 8.89 2.19
N LEU A 52 -7.53 9.30 1.04
CA LEU A 52 -7.66 10.71 0.68
C LEU A 52 -8.60 11.47 1.64
N ALA A 53 -9.77 10.88 1.95
CA ALA A 53 -10.75 11.52 2.82
C ALA A 53 -10.28 11.71 4.27
N ASN A 54 -9.31 10.91 4.72
CA ASN A 54 -8.79 10.94 6.09
C ASN A 54 -7.32 11.39 6.17
N HIS A 55 -6.77 11.97 5.10
CA HIS A 55 -5.39 12.47 5.04
C HIS A 55 -4.33 11.43 5.46
N ILE A 56 -4.57 10.16 5.15
CA ILE A 56 -3.64 9.06 5.43
C ILE A 56 -2.36 9.30 4.62
N ASN A 57 -1.23 9.32 5.30
CA ASN A 57 0.09 9.53 4.70
C ASN A 57 1.04 8.33 4.89
N LYS A 58 0.63 7.32 5.65
CA LYS A 58 1.35 6.05 5.83
C LYS A 58 0.41 4.89 5.53
N ALA A 59 0.82 3.99 4.65
CA ALA A 59 0.04 2.80 4.37
C ALA A 59 0.90 1.54 4.29
N LEU A 60 0.44 0.48 4.96
CA LEU A 60 0.97 -0.87 4.86
C LEU A 60 0.01 -1.72 4.04
N PHE A 61 0.49 -2.27 2.94
CA PHE A 61 -0.23 -3.24 2.14
C PHE A 61 0.33 -4.64 2.42
N ASP A 62 -0.43 -5.46 3.14
CA ASP A 62 -0.15 -6.88 3.28
C ASP A 62 -0.71 -7.62 2.07
N ILE A 63 0.19 -8.07 1.20
CA ILE A 63 -0.13 -8.71 -0.07
C ILE A 63 0.36 -10.15 -0.11
N ARG A 64 0.64 -10.77 1.05
CA ARG A 64 1.18 -12.14 1.11
C ARG A 64 0.27 -13.19 0.50
N GLU A 65 -1.05 -12.99 0.61
CA GLU A 65 -2.08 -13.86 0.01
C GLU A 65 -2.48 -13.43 -1.42
N ARG A 66 -1.82 -12.39 -1.97
CA ARG A 66 -1.95 -11.97 -3.37
C ARG A 66 -0.69 -12.39 -4.12
N ALA A 67 -0.78 -13.48 -4.86
CA ALA A 67 0.35 -14.09 -5.55
C ALA A 67 1.00 -13.15 -6.58
N TYR A 68 0.20 -12.40 -7.33
CA TYR A 68 0.68 -11.54 -8.41
C TYR A 68 -0.27 -10.35 -8.65
N LEU A 69 0.21 -9.36 -9.41
CA LEU A 69 -0.61 -8.26 -9.93
C LEU A 69 -0.47 -8.19 -11.45
N GLU A 70 -1.57 -8.31 -12.16
CA GLU A 70 -1.58 -8.25 -13.63
C GLU A 70 -0.95 -6.95 -14.15
N VAL A 71 -0.21 -7.03 -15.26
CA VAL A 71 0.45 -5.85 -15.86
C VAL A 71 -0.56 -4.75 -16.20
N VAL A 72 -1.77 -5.12 -16.62
CA VAL A 72 -2.83 -4.15 -16.91
C VAL A 72 -3.26 -3.38 -15.65
N ASP A 73 -3.20 -4.01 -14.49
CA ASP A 73 -3.55 -3.39 -13.21
C ASP A 73 -2.39 -2.58 -12.64
N GLN A 74 -1.14 -2.99 -12.88
CA GLN A 74 0.03 -2.15 -12.62
C GLN A 74 -0.05 -0.84 -13.41
N ASN A 75 -0.38 -0.92 -14.71
CA ASN A 75 -0.54 0.26 -15.56
C ASN A 75 -1.70 1.16 -15.11
N TRP A 76 -2.83 0.55 -14.72
CA TRP A 76 -3.97 1.29 -14.18
C TRP A 76 -3.60 1.99 -12.87
N LEU A 77 -2.92 1.31 -11.95
CA LEU A 77 -2.45 1.89 -10.68
C LEU A 77 -1.63 3.16 -10.93
N MET A 78 -0.62 3.07 -11.80
CA MET A 78 0.27 4.19 -12.11
C MET A 78 -0.45 5.37 -12.77
N ARG A 79 -1.49 5.09 -13.56
CA ARG A 79 -2.22 6.11 -14.32
C ARG A 79 -3.35 6.76 -13.53
N GLU A 80 -4.09 5.99 -12.74
CA GLU A 80 -5.32 6.46 -12.09
C GLU A 80 -5.14 6.73 -10.60
N ILE A 81 -4.35 5.91 -9.89
CA ILE A 81 -4.26 5.98 -8.43
C ILE A 81 -3.07 6.82 -7.98
N MET A 82 -1.89 6.54 -8.51
CA MET A 82 -0.66 7.23 -8.07
C MET A 82 -0.70 8.75 -8.26
N PRO A 83 -1.32 9.31 -9.31
CA PRO A 83 -1.44 10.75 -9.46
C PRO A 83 -2.25 11.44 -8.37
N LEU A 84 -3.18 10.73 -7.71
CA LEU A 84 -4.03 11.29 -6.65
C LEU A 84 -3.23 11.67 -5.39
N PHE A 85 -2.02 11.12 -5.24
CA PHE A 85 -1.17 11.33 -4.08
C PHE A 85 0.04 12.23 -4.36
N LYS A 86 0.15 12.84 -5.55
CA LYS A 86 1.32 13.66 -5.96
C LYS A 86 1.64 14.82 -5.02
N GLU A 87 0.64 15.37 -4.35
CA GLU A 87 0.81 16.52 -3.45
C GLU A 87 1.04 16.11 -1.98
N ASN A 88 0.92 14.83 -1.66
CA ASN A 88 1.03 14.31 -0.30
C ASN A 88 2.37 13.60 -0.10
N ASN A 89 3.03 13.81 1.03
CA ASN A 89 4.21 13.03 1.42
C ASN A 89 3.77 11.64 1.85
N LEU A 90 3.73 10.69 0.92
CA LEU A 90 3.15 9.38 1.18
C LEU A 90 4.21 8.30 1.31
N ARG A 91 4.14 7.52 2.39
CA ARG A 91 5.02 6.38 2.64
C ARG A 91 4.22 5.09 2.58
N PHE A 92 4.61 4.23 1.66
CA PHE A 92 4.00 2.93 1.44
C PHE A 92 4.97 1.81 1.78
N ALA A 93 4.48 0.82 2.51
CA ALA A 93 5.19 -0.42 2.70
C ALA A 93 4.38 -1.57 2.11
N TYR A 94 5.04 -2.48 1.41
CA TYR A 94 4.47 -3.77 1.04
C TYR A 94 5.02 -4.87 1.96
N LEU A 95 4.14 -5.57 2.65
CA LEU A 95 4.47 -6.82 3.34
C LEU A 95 4.26 -7.97 2.35
N ILE A 96 5.34 -8.67 2.06
CA ILE A 96 5.41 -9.65 0.97
C ILE A 96 5.82 -11.02 1.52
N SER A 97 5.53 -12.06 0.76
CA SER A 97 6.03 -13.40 1.02
C SER A 97 7.30 -13.64 0.20
N LYS A 98 8.07 -14.68 0.56
CA LYS A 98 9.23 -15.10 -0.25
C LYS A 98 8.83 -15.50 -1.68
N THR A 99 7.61 -16.00 -1.85
CA THR A 99 7.05 -16.37 -3.16
C THR A 99 6.66 -15.13 -3.98
N THR A 100 6.04 -14.11 -3.37
CA THR A 100 5.71 -12.84 -4.05
C THR A 100 6.98 -12.06 -4.45
N LEU A 101 8.05 -12.14 -3.65
CA LEU A 101 9.35 -11.55 -4.00
C LEU A 101 9.90 -12.11 -5.32
N ALA A 102 9.70 -13.40 -5.58
CA ALA A 102 10.15 -14.05 -6.81
C ALA A 102 9.33 -13.66 -8.05
N ALA A 103 8.10 -13.16 -7.88
CA ALA A 103 7.21 -12.77 -8.97
C ALA A 103 7.53 -11.38 -9.57
N MET A 104 8.46 -10.62 -8.98
CA MET A 104 9.01 -9.34 -9.46
C MET A 104 8.04 -8.16 -9.71
N ASP A 105 6.73 -8.33 -9.57
CA ASP A 105 5.73 -7.29 -9.86
C ASP A 105 5.94 -5.98 -9.08
N ILE A 106 6.44 -6.09 -7.84
CA ILE A 106 6.60 -4.93 -6.95
C ILE A 106 7.78 -4.06 -7.37
N PHE A 107 8.84 -4.66 -7.93
CA PHE A 107 10.00 -3.91 -8.39
C PHE A 107 9.66 -3.02 -9.58
N ARG A 108 8.69 -3.42 -10.43
CA ARG A 108 8.19 -2.58 -11.52
C ARG A 108 7.43 -1.37 -10.99
N ILE A 109 6.58 -1.57 -9.97
CA ILE A 109 5.84 -0.47 -9.33
C ILE A 109 6.83 0.49 -8.68
N GLN A 110 7.81 -0.03 -7.91
CA GLN A 110 8.84 0.79 -7.27
C GLN A 110 9.63 1.62 -8.29
N ALA A 111 10.14 0.99 -9.35
CA ALA A 111 10.87 1.68 -10.40
C ALA A 111 10.00 2.75 -11.10
N ALA A 112 8.71 2.48 -11.29
CA ALA A 112 7.79 3.43 -11.89
C ALA A 112 7.51 4.63 -10.97
N VAL A 113 7.46 4.45 -9.64
CA VAL A 113 7.38 5.55 -8.68
C VAL A 113 8.63 6.43 -8.75
N GLU A 114 9.80 5.81 -8.69
CA GLU A 114 11.09 6.50 -8.74
C GLU A 114 11.29 7.29 -10.04
N ALA A 115 10.84 6.74 -11.17
CA ALA A 115 10.99 7.38 -12.49
C ALA A 115 9.99 8.51 -12.75
N ASN A 116 8.74 8.40 -12.25
CA ASN A 116 7.66 9.34 -12.60
C ASN A 116 7.42 10.44 -11.56
N MET A 117 8.06 10.36 -10.38
CA MET A 117 8.02 11.40 -9.35
C MET A 117 9.43 11.89 -9.00
N PRO A 118 10.10 12.67 -9.89
CA PRO A 118 11.44 13.16 -9.63
C PRO A 118 11.43 14.23 -8.53
N GLY A 119 11.61 13.78 -7.28
CA GLY A 119 11.73 14.63 -6.10
C GLY A 119 11.81 13.79 -4.81
N LYS A 120 12.84 14.02 -3.99
CA LYS A 120 13.16 13.26 -2.76
C LYS A 120 12.08 13.26 -1.66
N ASN A 121 10.93 13.91 -1.87
CA ASN A 121 9.96 14.23 -0.83
C ASN A 121 8.51 13.80 -1.10
N GLN A 122 8.11 13.31 -2.29
CA GLN A 122 6.68 13.09 -2.56
C GLN A 122 6.18 11.68 -2.22
N MET A 123 6.91 10.63 -2.57
CA MET A 123 6.43 9.28 -2.32
C MET A 123 7.58 8.31 -2.05
N GLU A 124 7.52 7.58 -0.94
CA GLU A 124 8.47 6.52 -0.62
C GLU A 124 7.76 5.18 -0.63
N LEU A 125 8.39 4.18 -1.25
CA LEU A 125 7.90 2.82 -1.29
C LEU A 125 9.02 1.89 -0.86
N ASN A 126 8.72 0.96 0.05
CA ASN A 126 9.66 -0.09 0.43
C ASN A 126 8.95 -1.43 0.66
N THR A 127 9.70 -2.53 0.61
CA THR A 127 9.18 -3.90 0.73
C THR A 127 9.80 -4.59 1.93
N PHE A 128 8.99 -5.38 2.65
CA PHE A 128 9.40 -6.05 3.88
C PHE A 128 8.87 -7.48 3.93
N LEU A 129 9.63 -8.36 4.58
CA LEU A 129 9.18 -9.72 4.94
C LEU A 129 8.63 -9.79 6.37
N ASN A 130 8.93 -8.78 7.18
CA ASN A 130 8.53 -8.68 8.58
C ASN A 130 7.62 -7.46 8.78
N LYS A 131 6.47 -7.67 9.44
CA LYS A 131 5.46 -6.63 9.68
C LYS A 131 5.98 -5.54 10.62
N ASP A 132 6.71 -5.90 11.67
CA ASP A 132 7.22 -4.94 12.65
C ASP A 132 8.29 -4.04 12.04
N GLU A 133 9.16 -4.59 11.18
CA GLU A 133 10.13 -3.79 10.41
C GLU A 133 9.44 -2.79 9.49
N ALA A 134 8.38 -3.21 8.78
CA ALA A 134 7.60 -2.34 7.92
C ALA A 134 6.94 -1.20 8.69
N ILE A 135 6.31 -1.52 9.84
CA ILE A 135 5.68 -0.52 10.71
C ILE A 135 6.74 0.44 11.26
N ASN A 136 7.86 -0.08 11.74
CA ASN A 136 8.95 0.76 12.25
C ASN A 136 9.45 1.74 11.18
N TRP A 137 9.64 1.26 9.95
CA TRP A 137 10.05 2.13 8.85
C TRP A 137 9.00 3.21 8.56
N LEU A 138 7.71 2.86 8.48
CA LEU A 138 6.63 3.81 8.22
C LEU A 138 6.51 4.90 9.30
N MET A 139 6.78 4.56 10.55
CA MET A 139 6.63 5.46 11.71
C MET A 139 7.87 6.31 12.00
N GLN A 140 9.01 6.03 11.37
CA GLN A 140 10.18 6.90 11.48
C GLN A 140 9.92 8.25 10.81
N THR A 141 9.85 9.32 11.58
CA THR A 141 9.80 10.69 11.07
C THR A 141 11.17 11.07 10.48
N ARG A 142 11.19 11.77 9.34
CA ARG A 142 12.39 12.50 8.91
C ARG A 142 12.57 13.77 9.74
#